data_AF-A0A7X8ZT56-F1
#
_entry.id   AF-A0A7X8ZT56-F1
#
_cell.length_a   1.000
_cell.length_b   1.000
_cell.length_c   1.000
_cell.angle_alpha   90.00
_cell.angle_beta   90.00
_cell.angle_gamma   90.00
#
_symmetry.space_group_name_H-M   'P 1'
#
loop_
_entity.id
_entity.type
_entity.pdbx_description
1 polymer ?
#
loop_
_entity_poly.entity_id
_entity_poly.type
_entity_poly.pdbx_seq_one_letter_code
_entity_poly.pdbx_strand_id
1 'polypeptide(L)'
;MKVQMKDEPIINENKKHEQLNTFRVDDLGKTMTTNQGLKISEDEFSLKAGERGPTLMEDFHFREKITHFDHERIPERVVHARGFGVHGEFQVYKAMKEFTKAKFLQDPSVKTPVFVRFSTVIGFRGSADTVRDVRGMATKFYTEEGNYDLVNNNMAVFFIQDAIKFPDIIHANKPEPHNEIPQATAAHDTFWDFVVKNQETAHQIMWV
;
A
#
# COMPACT_ATOMS: atom_id res chain seq x y z
N MET A 1 35.88 -25.38 22.34
CA MET A 1 35.72 -24.17 21.52
C MET A 1 34.25 -23.74 21.64
N LYS A 2 33.94 -22.79 22.52
CA LYS A 2 32.56 -22.29 22.68
C LYS A 2 32.26 -21.42 21.47
N VAL A 3 31.39 -21.89 20.57
CA VAL A 3 30.84 -21.06 19.51
C VAL A 3 30.03 -19.97 20.23
N GLN A 4 30.51 -18.74 20.13
CA GLN A 4 29.76 -17.56 20.53
C GLN A 4 28.50 -17.55 19.67
N MET A 5 27.34 -17.89 20.27
CA MET A 5 26.06 -17.67 19.62
C MET A 5 26.01 -16.16 19.36
N LYS A 6 25.99 -15.75 18.09
CA LYS A 6 25.60 -14.39 17.73
C LYS A 6 24.24 -14.17 18.37
N ASP A 7 24.08 -13.09 19.13
CA ASP A 7 22.80 -12.71 19.71
C ASP A 7 21.77 -12.68 18.59
N GLU A 8 20.86 -13.68 18.57
CA GLU A 8 19.78 -13.71 17.58
C GLU A 8 18.94 -12.44 17.80
N PRO A 9 18.61 -11.71 16.73
CA PRO A 9 17.98 -10.41 16.87
C PRO A 9 16.56 -10.61 17.41
N ILE A 10 16.37 -10.37 18.72
CA ILE A 10 15.09 -10.53 19.43
C ILE A 10 13.97 -9.83 18.64
N ILE A 11 12.97 -10.57 18.17
CA ILE A 11 11.75 -10.01 17.61
C ILE A 11 10.72 -9.87 18.72
N ASN A 12 10.16 -8.67 18.82
CA ASN A 12 8.98 -8.36 19.62
C ASN A 12 7.99 -7.61 18.73
N GLU A 13 6.76 -7.41 19.22
CA GLU A 13 5.67 -6.73 18.54
C GLU A 13 6.01 -5.31 18.04
N ASN A 14 6.92 -4.64 18.73
CA ASN A 14 7.27 -3.25 18.50
C ASN A 14 8.47 -3.07 17.58
N LYS A 15 9.22 -4.13 17.27
CA LYS A 15 10.49 -4.03 16.52
C LYS A 15 10.33 -3.29 15.19
N LYS A 16 9.19 -3.46 14.51
CA LYS A 16 8.93 -2.68 13.29
C LYS A 16 8.69 -1.20 13.59
N HIS A 17 7.98 -0.86 14.66
CA HIS A 17 7.81 0.52 15.11
C HIS A 17 9.13 1.16 15.55
N GLU A 18 9.97 0.43 16.30
CA GLU A 18 11.31 0.87 16.68
C GLU A 18 12.17 1.18 15.46
N GLN A 19 12.17 0.32 14.45
CA GLN A 19 12.83 0.59 13.18
C GLN A 19 12.26 1.83 12.49
N LEU A 20 10.94 2.04 12.52
CA LEU A 20 10.31 3.21 11.90
C LEU A 20 10.61 4.52 12.64
N ASN A 21 10.95 4.47 13.93
CA ASN A 21 11.27 5.66 14.72
C ASN A 21 12.49 6.41 14.17
N THR A 22 13.41 5.75 13.45
CA THR A 22 14.55 6.42 12.80
C THR A 22 14.13 7.34 11.65
N PHE A 23 12.89 7.22 11.17
CA PHE A 23 12.34 8.00 10.05
C PHE A 23 11.19 8.91 10.49
N ARG A 24 10.80 8.89 11.76
CA ARG A 24 9.79 9.81 12.28
C ARG A 24 10.41 11.18 12.50
N VAL A 25 9.68 12.21 12.10
CA VAL A 25 10.06 13.61 12.32
C VAL A 25 9.08 14.21 13.33
N ASP A 26 9.62 14.87 14.35
CA ASP A 26 8.86 15.68 15.31
C ASP A 26 9.27 17.15 15.14
N ASP A 27 8.34 17.98 14.70
CA ASP A 27 8.59 19.40 14.40
C ASP A 27 8.13 20.35 15.51
N LEU A 28 7.72 19.82 16.67
CA LEU A 28 7.28 20.66 17.78
C LEU A 28 8.40 21.60 18.25
N GLY A 29 8.16 22.91 18.15
CA GLY A 29 9.12 23.94 18.55
C GLY A 29 10.31 24.12 17.60
N LYS A 30 10.32 23.46 16.43
CA LYS A 30 11.37 23.64 15.41
C LYS A 30 11.05 24.81 14.50
N THR A 31 12.10 25.48 14.02
CA THR A 31 11.97 26.53 13.00
C THR A 31 11.70 25.91 11.64
N MET A 32 10.83 26.53 10.84
CA MET A 32 10.60 26.12 9.46
C MET A 32 11.88 26.30 8.63
N THR A 33 12.23 25.27 7.87
CA THR A 33 13.41 25.26 6.98
C THR A 33 13.06 24.74 5.60
N THR A 34 13.89 25.10 4.62
CA THR A 34 13.99 24.39 3.34
C THR A 34 14.45 22.94 3.55
N ASN A 35 14.35 22.12 2.51
CA ASN A 35 14.87 20.74 2.51
C ASN A 35 16.40 20.67 2.70
N GLN A 36 17.12 21.76 2.42
CA GLN A 36 18.56 21.88 2.67
C GLN A 36 18.89 22.41 4.08
N GLY A 37 17.89 22.65 4.94
CA GLY A 37 18.06 23.11 6.32
C GLY A 37 18.23 24.62 6.50
N LEU A 38 18.03 25.42 5.45
CA LEU A 38 18.03 26.90 5.55
C LEU A 38 16.75 27.38 6.22
N LYS A 39 16.86 28.22 7.25
CA LYS A 39 15.72 28.82 7.95
C LYS A 39 14.92 29.74 7.03
N ILE A 40 13.60 29.63 7.10
CA ILE A 40 12.66 30.46 6.34
C ILE A 40 12.17 31.59 7.22
N SER A 41 12.22 32.83 6.72
CA SER A 41 11.71 34.01 7.41
C SER A 41 10.29 34.42 6.97
N GLU A 42 9.88 34.01 5.78
CA GLU A 42 8.62 34.37 5.13
C GLU A 42 8.11 33.18 4.30
N ASP A 43 6.87 32.76 4.51
CA ASP A 43 6.24 31.61 3.83
C ASP A 43 4.87 31.92 3.21
N GLU A 44 4.39 33.17 3.35
CA GLU A 44 3.12 33.64 2.77
C GLU A 44 3.32 34.35 1.43
N PHE A 45 4.48 34.99 1.23
CA PHE A 45 4.75 35.81 0.04
C PHE A 45 5.99 35.36 -0.72
N SER A 46 5.88 35.28 -2.06
CA SER A 46 7.04 35.12 -2.94
C SER A 46 7.90 36.38 -3.00
N LEU A 47 9.18 36.21 -3.28
CA LEU A 47 10.11 37.29 -3.60
C LEU A 47 9.72 37.93 -4.95
N LYS A 48 9.54 39.26 -4.95
CA LYS A 48 9.10 40.05 -6.10
C LYS A 48 9.99 41.27 -6.32
N ALA A 49 10.01 41.79 -7.56
CA ALA A 49 10.59 43.10 -7.87
C ALA A 49 9.68 44.25 -7.37
N GLY A 50 9.68 44.49 -6.06
CA GLY A 50 8.79 45.43 -5.38
C GLY A 50 7.46 44.79 -4.94
N GLU A 51 6.71 45.46 -4.06
CA GLU A 51 5.52 44.87 -3.39
C GLU A 51 4.46 44.33 -4.36
N ARG A 52 4.25 45.02 -5.49
CA ARG A 52 3.28 44.67 -6.55
C ARG A 52 3.97 44.31 -7.88
N GLY A 53 5.24 43.92 -7.82
CA GLY A 53 6.02 43.53 -9.00
C GLY A 53 5.91 42.04 -9.35
N PRO A 54 6.56 41.61 -10.44
CA PRO A 54 6.65 40.20 -10.82
C PRO A 54 7.51 39.38 -9.84
N THR A 55 7.23 38.08 -9.70
CA THR A 55 8.05 37.12 -8.94
C THR A 55 9.42 36.93 -9.58
N LEU A 56 10.46 36.79 -8.76
CA LEU A 56 11.84 36.63 -9.21
C LEU A 56 12.25 35.15 -9.27
N MET A 57 13.04 34.78 -10.30
CA MET A 57 13.54 33.41 -10.47
C MET A 57 14.56 32.99 -9.40
N GLU A 58 15.22 33.96 -8.75
CA GLU A 58 16.16 33.71 -7.65
C GLU A 58 15.48 33.25 -6.36
N ASP A 59 14.14 33.27 -6.28
CA ASP A 59 13.38 32.71 -5.16
C ASP A 59 13.48 31.18 -5.12
N PHE A 60 14.53 30.69 -4.46
CA PHE A 60 14.76 29.26 -4.32
C PHE A 60 13.81 28.59 -3.33
N HIS A 61 13.30 29.32 -2.33
CA HIS A 61 12.31 28.81 -1.38
C HIS A 61 11.00 28.51 -2.09
N PHE A 62 10.47 29.47 -2.85
CA PHE A 62 9.28 29.27 -3.68
C PHE A 62 9.44 28.08 -4.63
N ARG A 63 10.54 28.05 -5.38
CA ARG A 63 10.78 26.98 -6.36
C ARG A 63 10.92 25.61 -5.71
N GLU A 64 11.62 25.50 -4.59
CA GLU A 64 11.76 24.22 -3.88
C GLU A 64 10.40 23.70 -3.41
N LYS A 65 9.59 24.56 -2.78
CA LYS A 65 8.25 24.21 -2.27
C LYS A 65 7.31 23.76 -3.39
N ILE A 66 7.23 24.54 -4.48
CA ILE A 66 6.40 24.20 -5.64
C ILE A 66 6.90 22.95 -6.35
N THR A 67 8.22 22.79 -6.52
CA THR A 67 8.78 21.60 -7.16
C THR A 67 8.42 20.33 -6.38
N HIS A 68 8.52 20.35 -5.04
CA HIS A 68 8.12 19.20 -4.24
C HIS A 68 6.63 18.89 -4.40
N PHE A 69 5.77 19.93 -4.35
CA PHE A 69 4.32 19.79 -4.53
C PHE A 69 3.95 19.18 -5.90
N ASP A 70 4.54 19.69 -6.97
CA ASP A 70 4.26 19.25 -8.35
C ASP A 70 4.60 17.77 -8.58
N HIS A 71 5.48 17.20 -7.74
CA HIS A 71 5.96 15.81 -7.85
C HIS A 71 5.42 14.89 -6.74
N GLU A 72 4.42 15.31 -5.96
CA GLU A 72 3.85 14.48 -4.88
C GLU A 72 3.18 13.20 -5.38
N ARG A 73 2.63 13.20 -6.60
CA ARG A 73 1.83 12.09 -7.11
C ARG A 73 2.72 11.01 -7.70
N ILE A 74 2.67 9.83 -7.08
CA ILE A 74 3.18 8.58 -7.67
C ILE A 74 2.04 7.78 -8.30
N PRO A 75 2.32 6.93 -9.31
CA PRO A 75 1.32 6.04 -9.90
C PRO A 75 0.62 5.19 -8.84
N GLU A 76 -0.68 4.96 -9.02
CA GLU A 76 -1.39 4.01 -8.17
C GLU A 76 -1.10 2.58 -8.58
N ARG A 77 -1.52 1.64 -7.73
CA ARG A 77 -1.53 0.23 -8.10
C ARG A 77 -2.54 0.03 -9.23
N VAL A 78 -2.20 -0.77 -10.23
CA VAL A 78 -3.07 -1.09 -11.38
C VAL A 78 -4.43 -1.65 -10.92
N VAL A 79 -4.37 -2.52 -9.91
CA VAL A 79 -5.51 -3.07 -9.17
C VAL A 79 -5.29 -2.86 -7.69
N HIS A 80 -6.35 -2.88 -6.89
CA HIS A 80 -6.28 -2.61 -5.46
C HIS A 80 -5.75 -1.22 -5.11
N ALA A 81 -6.06 -0.21 -5.94
CA ALA A 81 -5.62 1.17 -5.73
C ALA A 81 -6.22 1.78 -4.45
N ARG A 82 -7.54 1.64 -4.26
CA ARG A 82 -8.23 2.06 -3.03
C ARG A 82 -7.99 1.07 -1.90
N GLY A 83 -7.45 1.55 -0.79
CA GLY A 83 -7.20 0.73 0.38
C GLY A 83 -6.59 1.51 1.54
N PHE A 84 -6.58 0.88 2.70
CA PHE A 84 -6.00 1.42 3.94
C PHE A 84 -5.12 0.37 4.61
N GLY A 85 -4.19 0.82 5.45
CA GLY A 85 -3.22 -0.05 6.10
C GLY A 85 -3.18 0.14 7.61
N VAL A 86 -2.85 -0.94 8.32
CA VAL A 86 -2.78 -0.97 9.79
C VAL A 86 -1.61 -1.84 10.25
N HIS A 87 -0.93 -1.40 11.31
CA HIS A 87 0.10 -2.17 11.99
C HIS A 87 -0.52 -3.10 13.05
N GLY A 88 0.12 -4.23 13.29
CA GLY A 88 -0.28 -5.14 14.36
C GLY A 88 0.77 -6.20 14.62
N GLU A 89 0.35 -7.27 15.28
CA GLU A 89 1.18 -8.43 15.62
C GLU A 89 0.49 -9.73 15.23
N PHE A 90 1.30 -10.75 14.95
CA PHE A 90 0.88 -12.13 14.75
C PHE A 90 1.57 -13.03 15.77
N GLN A 91 0.82 -13.98 16.33
CA GLN A 91 1.34 -14.98 17.24
C GLN A 91 0.74 -16.35 16.88
N VAL A 92 1.60 -17.35 16.72
CA VAL A 92 1.15 -18.72 16.46
C VAL A 92 0.65 -19.36 17.76
N TYR A 93 -0.44 -20.12 17.73
CA TYR A 93 -0.96 -20.75 18.95
C TYR A 93 -0.07 -21.88 19.47
N LYS A 94 0.51 -22.67 18.57
CA LYS A 94 1.38 -23.82 18.87
C LYS A 94 2.47 -23.92 17.81
N ALA A 95 3.61 -24.48 18.16
CA ALA A 95 4.71 -24.70 17.21
C ALA A 95 4.26 -25.61 16.06
N MET A 96 4.48 -25.18 14.81
CA MET A 96 4.10 -25.90 13.59
C MET A 96 5.26 -26.76 13.02
N LYS A 97 6.16 -27.22 13.90
CA LYS A 97 7.41 -27.93 13.56
C LYS A 97 7.21 -29.15 12.65
N GLU A 98 6.08 -29.83 12.81
CA GLU A 98 5.72 -31.00 12.00
C GLU A 98 5.48 -30.65 10.52
N PHE A 99 4.98 -29.44 10.24
CA PHE A 99 4.51 -29.05 8.91
C PHE A 99 5.46 -28.10 8.19
N THR A 100 6.22 -27.29 8.92
CA THR A 100 7.04 -26.24 8.33
C THR A 100 8.24 -25.86 9.20
N LYS A 101 9.30 -25.39 8.55
CA LYS A 101 10.48 -24.79 9.18
C LYS A 101 10.42 -23.26 9.30
N ALA A 102 9.35 -22.61 8.83
CA ALA A 102 9.24 -21.16 8.83
C ALA A 102 9.29 -20.60 10.27
N LYS A 103 10.32 -19.79 10.59
CA LYS A 103 10.64 -19.37 11.97
C LYS A 103 9.47 -18.72 12.72
N PHE A 104 8.68 -17.85 12.07
CA PHE A 104 7.54 -17.16 12.68
C PHE A 104 6.37 -18.08 13.10
N LEU A 105 6.44 -19.39 12.76
CA LEU A 105 5.46 -20.40 13.13
C LEU A 105 6.02 -21.44 14.13
N GLN A 106 7.23 -21.22 14.69
CA GLN A 106 7.92 -22.21 15.52
C GLN A 106 7.74 -22.02 17.02
N ASP A 107 7.47 -20.80 17.48
CA ASP A 107 7.44 -20.45 18.89
C ASP A 107 6.20 -19.59 19.22
N PRO A 108 5.24 -20.12 20.00
CA PRO A 108 4.07 -19.39 20.43
C PRO A 108 4.34 -18.15 21.29
N SER A 109 5.53 -18.01 21.87
CA SER A 109 5.88 -16.82 22.65
C SER A 109 6.31 -15.63 21.77
N VAL A 110 6.65 -15.87 20.51
CA VAL A 110 7.12 -14.84 19.58
C VAL A 110 5.94 -14.08 18.97
N LYS A 111 5.98 -12.76 19.10
CA LYS A 111 5.06 -11.84 18.43
C LYS A 111 5.73 -11.25 17.19
N THR A 112 5.31 -11.70 16.02
CA THR A 112 5.83 -11.22 14.73
C THR A 112 5.11 -9.94 14.35
N PRO A 113 5.81 -8.80 14.17
CA PRO A 113 5.18 -7.58 13.67
C PRO A 113 4.58 -7.82 12.28
N VAL A 114 3.40 -7.24 12.05
CA VAL A 114 2.74 -7.26 10.75
C VAL A 114 2.31 -5.88 10.30
N PHE A 115 2.18 -5.72 8.99
CA PHE A 115 1.43 -4.63 8.39
C PHE A 115 0.40 -5.22 7.43
N VAL A 116 -0.87 -4.90 7.65
CA VAL A 116 -1.98 -5.39 6.83
C VAL A 116 -2.50 -4.24 5.98
N ARG A 117 -2.66 -4.48 4.68
CA ARG A 117 -3.36 -3.55 3.78
C ARG A 117 -4.65 -4.20 3.27
N PHE A 118 -5.77 -3.54 3.57
CA PHE A 118 -7.08 -3.88 3.02
C PHE A 118 -7.37 -3.03 1.79
N SER A 119 -8.14 -3.54 0.85
CA SER A 119 -8.41 -2.85 -0.42
C SER A 119 -9.68 -3.36 -1.12
N THR A 120 -10.28 -2.53 -1.96
CA THR A 120 -11.12 -3.00 -3.09
C THR A 120 -10.20 -3.45 -4.23
N VAL A 121 -10.70 -3.77 -5.44
CA VAL A 121 -9.87 -4.21 -6.57
C VAL A 121 -9.91 -3.22 -7.72
N ILE A 122 -11.12 -2.90 -8.21
CA ILE A 122 -11.28 -2.27 -9.53
C ILE A 122 -11.19 -0.76 -9.45
N GLY A 123 -11.70 -0.18 -8.36
CA GLY A 123 -11.76 1.26 -8.21
C GLY A 123 -10.38 1.94 -8.16
N PHE A 124 -10.28 3.15 -8.71
CA PHE A 124 -9.08 4.01 -8.54
C PHE A 124 -8.92 4.46 -7.08
N ARG A 125 -7.78 5.08 -6.73
CA ARG A 125 -7.48 5.45 -5.32
C ARG A 125 -8.54 6.31 -4.62
N GLY A 126 -9.33 7.06 -5.38
CA GLY A 126 -10.40 7.94 -4.90
C GLY A 126 -11.80 7.33 -4.90
N SER A 127 -11.95 6.05 -5.24
CA SER A 127 -13.24 5.34 -5.23
C SER A 127 -13.78 5.10 -3.81
N ALA A 128 -15.07 4.76 -3.71
CA ALA A 128 -15.76 4.50 -2.44
C ALA A 128 -15.41 3.13 -1.84
N ASP A 129 -15.49 3.01 -0.52
CA ASP A 129 -15.11 1.79 0.21
C ASP A 129 -16.16 0.67 0.19
N THR A 130 -17.45 1.02 0.16
CA THR A 130 -18.58 0.10 0.34
C THR A 130 -19.18 -0.40 -0.98
N VAL A 131 -18.38 -0.41 -2.06
CA VAL A 131 -18.80 -0.90 -3.39
C VAL A 131 -18.96 -2.42 -3.43
N ARG A 132 -19.73 -2.96 -4.38
CA ARG A 132 -19.73 -4.40 -4.65
C ARG A 132 -18.45 -4.77 -5.40
N ASP A 133 -17.53 -5.44 -4.71
CA ASP A 133 -16.21 -5.78 -5.26
C ASP A 133 -15.57 -6.91 -4.41
N VAL A 134 -14.55 -7.56 -4.94
CA VAL A 134 -13.66 -8.38 -4.13
C VAL A 134 -12.88 -7.48 -3.16
N ARG A 135 -12.50 -8.00 -1.99
CA ARG A 135 -11.65 -7.29 -1.04
C ARG A 135 -10.31 -7.98 -0.93
N GLY A 136 -9.23 -7.24 -1.21
CA GLY A 136 -7.87 -7.70 -0.98
C GLY A 136 -7.47 -7.52 0.49
N MET A 137 -6.79 -8.52 1.04
CA MET A 137 -6.15 -8.50 2.35
C MET A 137 -4.69 -8.94 2.18
N ALA A 138 -3.76 -7.99 2.25
CA ALA A 138 -2.34 -8.28 2.12
C ALA A 138 -1.65 -8.10 3.47
N THR A 139 -1.15 -9.19 4.05
CA THR A 139 -0.43 -9.19 5.32
C THR A 139 1.05 -9.40 5.08
N LYS A 140 1.85 -8.40 5.42
CA LYS A 140 3.31 -8.49 5.45
C LYS A 140 3.76 -8.89 6.86
N PHE A 141 4.46 -10.00 6.97
CA PHE A 141 5.09 -10.49 8.18
C PHE A 141 6.56 -10.11 8.18
N TYR A 142 6.99 -9.36 9.20
CA TYR A 142 8.39 -8.99 9.39
C TYR A 142 9.10 -10.07 10.20
N THR A 143 9.40 -11.21 9.57
CA THR A 143 9.98 -12.38 10.26
C THR A 143 11.50 -12.27 10.43
N GLU A 144 12.08 -13.09 11.31
CA GLU A 144 13.54 -13.19 11.53
C GLU A 144 14.30 -13.68 10.29
N GLU A 145 13.64 -14.47 9.44
CA GLU A 145 14.26 -15.13 8.28
C GLU A 145 13.83 -14.48 6.95
N GLY A 146 13.35 -13.23 7.01
CA GLY A 146 12.93 -12.46 5.85
C GLY A 146 11.45 -12.08 5.89
N ASN A 147 11.08 -11.10 5.07
CA ASN A 147 9.68 -10.70 4.98
C ASN A 147 8.88 -11.76 4.23
N TYR A 148 7.74 -12.15 4.79
CA TYR A 148 6.79 -13.02 4.11
C TYR A 148 5.50 -12.23 3.83
N ASP A 149 5.01 -12.28 2.59
CA ASP A 149 3.79 -11.59 2.19
C ASP A 149 2.69 -12.62 1.89
N LEU A 150 1.66 -12.64 2.73
CA LEU A 150 0.41 -13.36 2.45
C LEU A 150 -0.55 -12.41 1.76
N VAL A 151 -0.64 -12.50 0.44
CA VAL A 151 -1.49 -11.66 -0.41
C VAL A 151 -2.71 -12.47 -0.84
N ASN A 152 -3.87 -12.16 -0.28
CA ASN A 152 -5.10 -12.90 -0.56
C ASN A 152 -6.32 -11.98 -0.68
N ASN A 153 -7.47 -12.59 -0.92
CA ASN A 153 -8.77 -11.94 -0.99
C ASN A 153 -9.67 -12.43 0.16
N ASN A 154 -10.81 -11.76 0.34
CA ASN A 154 -11.88 -12.18 1.25
C ASN A 154 -12.72 -13.36 0.75
N MET A 155 -12.39 -13.92 -0.42
CA MET A 155 -13.10 -15.02 -1.07
C MET A 155 -12.12 -16.17 -1.35
N ALA A 156 -12.62 -17.41 -1.30
CA ALA A 156 -11.79 -18.61 -1.33
C ALA A 156 -11.32 -19.03 -2.73
N VAL A 157 -11.84 -18.40 -3.79
CA VAL A 157 -11.48 -18.67 -5.19
C VAL A 157 -11.18 -17.37 -5.92
N PHE A 158 -10.75 -17.51 -7.18
CA PHE A 158 -10.52 -16.38 -8.07
C PHE A 158 -11.29 -16.59 -9.38
N PHE A 159 -11.44 -15.54 -10.19
CA PHE A 159 -12.25 -15.57 -11.40
C PHE A 159 -11.67 -16.45 -12.52
N ILE A 160 -10.35 -16.55 -12.61
CA ILE A 160 -9.65 -17.17 -13.73
C ILE A 160 -8.72 -18.27 -13.23
N GLN A 161 -8.45 -19.25 -14.11
CA GLN A 161 -7.59 -20.39 -13.79
C GLN A 161 -6.11 -20.12 -14.14
N ASP A 162 -5.85 -19.36 -15.20
CA ASP A 162 -4.50 -19.06 -15.70
C ASP A 162 -4.23 -17.54 -15.65
N ALA A 163 -3.05 -17.17 -15.15
CA ALA A 163 -2.61 -15.79 -15.01
C ALA A 163 -2.52 -15.03 -16.35
N ILE A 164 -2.38 -15.72 -17.48
CA ILE A 164 -2.37 -15.06 -18.80
C ILE A 164 -3.67 -14.29 -19.09
N LYS A 165 -4.80 -14.72 -18.53
CA LYS A 165 -6.11 -14.04 -18.65
C LYS A 165 -6.28 -12.85 -17.69
N PHE A 166 -5.31 -12.60 -16.80
CA PHE A 166 -5.44 -11.54 -15.79
C PHE A 166 -5.62 -10.15 -16.41
N PRO A 167 -4.86 -9.74 -17.44
CA PRO A 167 -5.11 -8.46 -18.11
C PRO A 167 -6.50 -8.39 -18.73
N ASP A 168 -7.00 -9.49 -19.33
CA ASP A 168 -8.30 -9.51 -20.00
C ASP A 168 -9.45 -9.27 -19.03
N ILE A 169 -9.48 -9.99 -17.90
CA ILE A 169 -10.54 -9.78 -16.90
C ILE A 169 -10.43 -8.41 -16.22
N ILE A 170 -9.22 -7.92 -15.97
CA ILE A 170 -9.05 -6.60 -15.36
C ILE A 170 -9.49 -5.51 -16.33
N HIS A 171 -9.16 -5.60 -17.62
CA HIS A 171 -9.66 -4.66 -18.63
C HIS A 171 -11.18 -4.76 -18.80
N ALA A 172 -11.75 -5.96 -18.74
CA ALA A 172 -13.19 -6.17 -18.84
C ALA A 172 -13.96 -5.56 -17.65
N ASN A 173 -13.39 -5.62 -16.44
CA ASN A 173 -14.03 -5.13 -15.20
C ASN A 173 -13.71 -3.66 -14.89
N LYS A 174 -12.57 -3.14 -15.36
CA LYS A 174 -12.23 -1.71 -15.23
C LYS A 174 -13.20 -0.83 -16.04
N PRO A 175 -13.25 0.48 -15.74
CA PRO A 175 -14.03 1.41 -16.54
C PRO A 175 -13.66 1.32 -18.03
N GLU A 176 -14.66 1.42 -18.91
CA GLU A 176 -14.46 1.17 -20.33
C GLU A 176 -13.51 2.20 -20.96
N PRO A 177 -12.61 1.78 -21.86
CA PRO A 177 -11.44 2.59 -22.24
C PRO A 177 -11.79 3.85 -23.03
N HIS A 178 -12.99 3.94 -23.59
CA HIS A 178 -13.42 5.05 -24.43
C HIS A 178 -13.95 6.24 -23.62
N ASN A 179 -14.37 6.03 -22.37
CA ASN A 179 -15.00 7.06 -21.54
C ASN A 179 -14.65 6.99 -20.04
N GLU A 180 -13.90 5.98 -19.60
CA GLU A 180 -13.55 5.72 -18.20
C GLU A 180 -14.78 5.57 -17.27
N ILE A 181 -15.86 4.97 -17.78
CA ILE A 181 -17.10 4.70 -17.05
C ILE A 181 -17.42 3.19 -17.08
N PRO A 182 -17.96 2.61 -15.99
CA PRO A 182 -18.25 3.21 -14.69
C PRO A 182 -17.11 3.04 -13.67
N GLN A 183 -17.10 3.88 -12.63
CA GLN A 183 -16.13 3.76 -11.53
C GLN A 183 -16.56 2.68 -10.52
N ALA A 184 -15.64 1.79 -10.17
CA ALA A 184 -15.73 0.86 -9.03
C ALA A 184 -17.02 0.00 -9.01
N THR A 185 -17.45 -0.48 -10.17
CA THR A 185 -18.58 -1.41 -10.29
C THR A 185 -18.39 -2.31 -11.49
N ALA A 186 -18.78 -3.57 -11.34
CA ALA A 186 -18.81 -4.57 -12.42
C ALA A 186 -20.14 -4.53 -13.21
N ALA A 187 -21.02 -3.56 -12.92
CA ALA A 187 -22.34 -3.42 -13.54
C ALA A 187 -22.26 -2.67 -14.89
N HIS A 188 -21.53 -3.24 -15.84
CA HIS A 188 -21.43 -2.74 -17.22
C HIS A 188 -21.09 -3.86 -18.21
N ASP A 189 -21.25 -3.55 -19.50
CA ASP A 189 -21.29 -4.51 -20.60
C ASP A 189 -20.01 -5.33 -20.74
N THR A 190 -18.83 -4.70 -20.72
CA THR A 190 -17.57 -5.41 -20.96
C THR A 190 -17.27 -6.49 -19.91
N PHE A 191 -17.65 -6.25 -18.65
CA PHE A 191 -17.46 -7.25 -17.60
C PHE A 191 -18.34 -8.48 -17.83
N TRP A 192 -19.62 -8.25 -18.08
CA TRP A 192 -20.57 -9.34 -18.29
C TRP A 192 -20.32 -10.07 -19.61
N ASP A 193 -19.82 -9.39 -20.66
CA ASP A 193 -19.36 -10.04 -21.89
C ASP A 193 -18.21 -11.02 -21.62
N PHE A 194 -17.23 -10.63 -20.79
CA PHE A 194 -16.15 -11.54 -20.38
C PHE A 194 -16.69 -12.74 -19.60
N VAL A 195 -17.59 -12.51 -18.65
CA VAL A 195 -18.19 -13.55 -17.80
C VAL A 195 -18.94 -14.60 -18.62
N VAL A 196 -19.83 -14.18 -19.55
CA VAL A 196 -20.61 -15.13 -20.35
C VAL A 196 -19.74 -15.94 -21.33
N LYS A 197 -18.59 -15.40 -21.74
CA LYS A 197 -17.62 -16.09 -22.61
C LYS A 197 -16.62 -16.97 -21.83
N ASN A 198 -16.52 -16.84 -20.50
CA ASN A 198 -15.57 -17.55 -19.67
C ASN A 198 -16.28 -18.22 -18.48
N GLN A 199 -16.78 -19.44 -18.69
CA GLN A 199 -17.52 -20.21 -17.68
C GLN A 199 -16.74 -20.46 -16.38
N GLU A 200 -15.39 -20.45 -16.43
CA GLU A 200 -14.53 -20.58 -15.24
C GLU A 200 -14.79 -19.51 -14.17
N THR A 201 -15.32 -18.34 -14.58
CA THR A 201 -15.66 -17.23 -13.69
C THR A 201 -16.88 -17.49 -12.82
N ALA A 202 -17.73 -18.47 -13.19
CA ALA A 202 -19.05 -18.66 -12.60
C ALA A 202 -19.01 -18.80 -11.07
N HIS A 203 -18.03 -19.54 -10.53
CA HIS A 203 -17.93 -19.73 -9.09
C HIS A 203 -17.66 -18.40 -8.36
N GLN A 204 -16.68 -17.62 -8.83
CA GLN A 204 -16.34 -16.35 -8.20
C GLN A 204 -17.47 -15.31 -8.33
N ILE A 205 -18.22 -15.32 -9.45
CA ILE A 205 -19.40 -14.47 -9.64
C ILE A 205 -20.49 -14.75 -8.59
N MET A 206 -20.65 -16.00 -8.17
CA MET A 206 -21.63 -16.32 -7.12
C MET A 206 -21.26 -15.76 -5.74
N TRP A 207 -19.98 -15.45 -5.50
CA TRP A 207 -19.53 -14.85 -4.24
C TRP A 207 -19.71 -13.33 -4.17
N VAL A 208 -19.65 -12.61 -5.31
CA VAL A 208 -19.54 -11.15 -5.38
C VAL A 208 -20.82 -10.45 -5.84
#